data_AF-A0A165SFI8-F1
#
_entry.id   AF-A0A165SFI8-F1
#
_cell.length_a   1.000
_cell.length_b   1.000
_cell.length_c   1.000
_cell.angle_alpha   90.00
_cell.angle_beta   90.00
_cell.angle_gamma   90.00
#
_symmetry.space_group_name_H-M   'P 1'
#
loop_
_entity.id
_entity.type
_entity.pdbx_description
1 polymer ?
#
loop_
_entity_poly.entity_id
_entity_poly.type
_entity_poly.pdbx_seq_one_letter_code
_entity_poly.pdbx_strand_id
1 'polypeptide(L)'
;MISELDPVPMTSVSASLTSPDILLHVLHHLFVVNDYPSILSCALVNRAFNACSKTYLYRHVAFIGGGGRRRALKFRRIPSRQSNLRIDAERHLRSSLLPENAPYVKHLYVSELAFPQVYEAIQTFPSLRSLSLSPEVSDDVKTFLSLLANSPQVTNDTLSVLEVWEACFAEPEYGLPSAIGGIHSIAEEDEASEVQDTVQRDKSSAELLMDIAPTSLESLIIHNPKTILLSNLSTWINKLGTLKRISLIDNAGPVTPTMLSSLVSTLSAVRIQELALGLSYSLTDTNLFMALNQLQELKELTVTYYLQLNVPAVTPSLAHLRALRIIHTGPPISTVREANFFSNDNFGNRTSRSRSWQVEHQAVTTAGGAIVEIEASPGESDRG
;
A
#
# COMPACT_ATOMS: atom_id res chain seq x y z
N MET A 1 29.27 10.03 66.41
CA MET A 1 30.12 9.19 65.55
C MET A 1 29.25 8.63 64.44
N ILE A 2 29.16 9.36 63.32
CA ILE A 2 28.48 8.92 62.10
C ILE A 2 29.59 8.34 61.24
N SER A 3 29.50 7.04 60.95
CA SER A 3 30.51 6.34 60.17
C SER A 3 30.31 6.70 58.69
N GLU A 4 31.32 7.31 58.08
CA GLU A 4 31.43 7.50 56.63
C GLU A 4 31.35 6.11 55.95
N LEU A 5 30.32 5.90 55.15
CA LEU A 5 30.23 4.77 54.23
C LEU A 5 31.05 5.13 52.99
N ASP A 6 32.19 4.46 52.81
CA ASP A 6 33.01 4.59 51.62
C ASP A 6 32.20 4.28 50.35
N PRO A 7 32.31 5.09 49.28
CA PRO A 7 31.62 4.83 48.03
C PRO A 7 32.15 3.54 47.41
N VAL A 8 31.27 2.54 47.29
CA VAL A 8 31.57 1.29 46.57
C VAL A 8 31.98 1.65 45.14
N PRO A 9 33.19 1.28 44.68
CA PRO A 9 33.60 1.52 43.32
C PRO A 9 32.64 0.75 42.40
N MET A 10 31.78 1.48 41.69
CA MET A 10 31.06 0.91 40.56
C MET A 10 32.10 0.51 39.52
N THR A 11 32.54 -0.74 39.58
CA THR A 11 33.29 -1.37 38.49
C THR A 11 32.43 -1.21 37.25
N SER A 12 32.85 -0.31 36.35
CA SER A 12 32.21 -0.12 35.06
C SER A 12 32.26 -1.46 34.33
N VAL A 13 31.17 -2.22 34.39
CA VAL A 13 30.98 -3.39 33.55
C VAL A 13 30.97 -2.84 32.13
N SER A 14 32.11 -2.96 31.46
CA SER A 14 32.27 -2.43 30.12
C SER A 14 31.25 -3.10 29.22
N ALA A 15 30.34 -2.32 28.64
CA ALA A 15 29.33 -2.75 27.68
C ALA A 15 29.92 -3.31 26.36
N SER A 16 31.21 -3.67 26.35
CA SER A 16 31.95 -4.24 25.22
C SER A 16 31.62 -5.71 24.93
N LEU A 17 30.70 -6.33 25.68
CA LEU A 17 30.38 -7.76 25.55
C LEU A 17 28.99 -8.07 24.97
N THR A 18 28.17 -7.06 24.66
CA THR A 18 26.88 -7.34 24.02
C THR A 18 27.11 -7.77 22.57
N SER A 19 26.89 -9.06 22.29
CA SER A 19 26.89 -9.60 20.93
C SER A 19 25.99 -8.75 20.02
N PRO A 20 26.44 -8.39 18.80
CA PRO A 20 25.62 -7.66 17.82
C PRO A 20 24.24 -8.30 17.59
N ASP A 21 24.14 -9.63 17.68
CA ASP A 21 22.88 -10.35 17.49
C ASP A 21 21.82 -10.00 18.54
N ILE A 22 22.24 -9.82 19.80
CA ILE A 22 21.34 -9.43 20.89
C ILE A 22 20.82 -8.01 20.64
N LEU A 23 21.70 -7.11 20.21
CA LEU A 23 21.33 -5.73 19.88
C LEU A 23 20.32 -5.70 18.72
N LEU A 24 20.58 -6.46 17.66
CA LEU A 24 19.65 -6.58 16.53
C LEU A 24 18.30 -7.17 16.95
N HIS A 25 18.28 -8.14 17.86
CA HIS A 25 17.03 -8.71 18.37
C HIS A 25 16.21 -7.67 19.16
N VAL A 26 16.85 -6.91 20.06
CA VAL A 26 16.19 -5.84 20.83
C VAL A 26 15.68 -4.74 19.89
N LEU A 27 16.51 -4.28 18.95
CA LEU A 27 16.13 -3.25 17.99
C LEU A 27 15.02 -3.73 17.04
N HIS A 28 15.03 -5.00 16.63
CA HIS A 28 13.95 -5.60 15.86
C HIS A 28 12.64 -5.58 16.64
N HIS A 29 12.65 -5.95 17.93
CA HIS A 29 11.45 -5.88 18.76
C HIS A 29 10.91 -4.44 18.87
N LEU A 30 11.79 -3.46 19.14
CA LEU A 30 11.43 -2.04 19.16
C LEU A 30 10.85 -1.57 17.82
N PHE A 31 11.41 -2.04 16.72
CA PHE A 31 10.96 -1.74 15.37
C PHE A 31 9.57 -2.32 15.08
N VAL A 32 9.32 -3.58 15.46
CA VAL A 32 8.01 -4.24 15.30
C VAL A 32 6.90 -3.53 16.08
N VAL A 33 7.19 -3.06 17.29
CA VAL A 33 6.23 -2.25 18.08
C VAL A 33 6.21 -0.77 17.69
N ASN A 34 6.94 -0.39 16.64
CA ASN A 34 7.04 0.97 16.10
C ASN A 34 7.59 2.02 17.09
N ASP A 35 8.48 1.63 18.01
CA ASP A 35 9.12 2.52 18.98
C ASP A 35 10.42 3.14 18.43
N TYR A 36 10.28 3.97 17.39
CA TYR A 36 11.36 4.73 16.79
C TYR A 36 12.13 5.66 17.75
N PRO A 37 11.48 6.38 18.70
CA PRO A 37 12.19 7.19 19.68
C PRO A 37 13.22 6.39 20.49
N SER A 38 12.87 5.16 20.90
CA SER A 38 13.80 4.28 21.60
C SER A 38 14.94 3.81 20.70
N ILE A 39 14.68 3.48 19.44
CA ILE A 39 15.73 3.11 18.46
C ILE A 39 16.71 4.26 18.24
N LEU A 40 16.19 5.50 18.12
CA LEU A 40 17.01 6.70 18.00
C LEU A 40 17.85 6.93 19.25
N SER A 41 17.26 6.78 20.44
CA SER A 41 17.97 6.89 21.71
C SER A 41 19.09 5.86 21.82
N CYS A 42 18.83 4.61 21.39
CA CYS A 42 19.85 3.56 21.28
C CYS A 42 21.02 4.00 20.38
N ALA A 43 20.72 4.61 19.23
CA ALA A 43 21.74 5.05 18.28
C ALA A 43 22.72 6.09 18.85
N LEU A 44 22.35 6.77 19.94
CA LEU A 44 23.18 7.77 20.62
C LEU A 44 24.06 7.18 21.75
N VAL A 45 23.84 5.92 22.14
CA VAL A 45 24.54 5.30 23.27
C VAL A 45 26.02 5.09 22.98
N ASN A 46 26.35 4.42 21.87
CA ASN A 46 27.72 4.18 21.42
C ASN A 46 27.77 3.81 19.93
N ARG A 47 28.98 3.62 19.37
CA ARG A 47 29.18 3.29 17.94
C ARG A 47 28.54 1.98 17.50
N ALA A 48 28.54 0.95 18.36
CA ALA A 48 27.95 -0.36 18.03
C ALA A 48 26.42 -0.25 17.94
N PHE A 49 25.79 0.38 18.93
CA PHE A 49 24.36 0.68 18.87
C PHE A 49 24.02 1.59 17.69
N ASN A 50 24.85 2.60 17.40
CA ASN A 50 24.65 3.45 16.23
C ASN A 50 24.61 2.64 14.94
N ALA A 51 25.62 1.78 14.71
CA ALA A 51 25.70 0.93 13.53
C ALA A 51 24.49 -0.01 13.40
N CYS A 52 24.07 -0.69 14.48
CA CYS A 52 22.90 -1.56 14.47
C CYS A 52 21.59 -0.79 14.29
N SER A 53 21.41 0.34 14.97
CA SER A 53 20.19 1.17 14.89
C SER A 53 19.99 1.77 13.50
N LYS A 54 21.06 2.15 12.79
CA LYS A 54 20.97 2.66 11.40
C LYS A 54 20.18 1.73 10.49
N THR A 55 20.33 0.41 10.66
CA THR A 55 19.63 -0.60 9.85
C THR A 55 18.10 -0.53 9.96
N TYR A 56 17.58 -0.02 11.08
CA TYR A 56 16.14 0.13 11.33
C TYR A 56 15.67 1.57 11.13
N LEU A 57 16.49 2.56 11.50
CA LEU A 57 16.21 3.99 11.32
C LEU A 57 16.03 4.34 9.84
N TYR A 58 16.93 3.85 8.98
CA TYR A 58 16.92 4.12 7.54
C TYR A 58 16.09 3.13 6.73
N ARG A 59 15.49 2.11 7.37
CA ARG A 59 14.74 1.08 6.65
C ARG A 59 13.52 1.63 5.92
N HIS A 60 12.86 2.61 6.53
CA HIS A 60 11.69 3.30 6.02
C HIS A 60 12.01 4.78 5.85
N VAL A 61 12.07 5.22 4.60
CA VAL A 61 12.30 6.62 4.26
C VAL A 61 11.01 7.17 3.69
N ALA A 62 10.55 8.28 4.26
CA ALA A 62 9.40 9.02 3.77
C ALA A 62 9.88 10.39 3.30
N PHE A 63 9.56 10.75 2.08
CA PHE A 63 9.73 12.08 1.53
C PHE A 63 8.36 12.76 1.44
N ILE A 64 8.15 13.72 2.32
CA ILE A 64 6.96 14.57 2.36
C ILE A 64 7.49 15.98 2.12
N GLY A 65 7.17 16.57 0.98
CA GLY A 65 7.70 17.89 0.64
C GLY A 65 7.16 18.96 1.59
N GLY A 66 7.93 20.05 1.70
CA GLY A 66 7.71 21.10 2.70
C GLY A 66 6.68 22.16 2.29
N GLY A 67 5.98 21.98 1.15
CA GLY A 67 5.21 23.05 0.51
C GLY A 67 3.90 23.40 1.22
N GLY A 68 3.28 22.43 1.91
CA GLY A 68 1.94 22.60 2.47
C GLY A 68 1.89 22.62 3.99
N ARG A 69 1.42 23.72 4.61
CA ARG A 69 0.95 23.74 6.02
C ARG A 69 -0.29 22.86 6.27
N ARG A 70 -0.69 21.98 5.35
CA ARG A 70 -2.02 21.37 5.35
C ARG A 70 -1.93 19.85 5.41
N ARG A 71 -2.55 19.32 6.46
CA ARG A 71 -2.96 17.94 6.66
C ARG A 71 -1.81 16.92 6.61
N ALA A 72 -1.26 16.64 7.79
CA ALA A 72 -0.61 15.36 8.02
C ALA A 72 -1.63 14.26 7.68
N LEU A 73 -1.52 13.70 6.48
CA LEU A 73 -2.25 12.49 6.10
C LEU A 73 -1.94 11.46 7.19
N LYS A 74 -3.00 10.96 7.84
CA LYS A 74 -2.90 9.85 8.79
C LYS A 74 -2.59 8.61 7.97
N PHE A 75 -1.32 8.42 7.61
CA PHE A 75 -0.88 7.17 7.03
C PHE A 75 -1.15 6.08 8.04
N ARG A 76 -2.06 5.16 7.69
CA ARG A 76 -2.45 4.05 8.56
C ARG A 76 -1.31 3.04 8.74
N ARG A 77 -0.26 3.11 7.90
CA ARG A 77 0.92 2.23 7.92
C ARG A 77 2.23 2.89 8.32
N ILE A 78 2.36 4.22 8.20
CA ILE A 78 3.46 4.92 8.88
C ILE A 78 2.93 5.24 10.27
N PRO A 79 3.50 4.65 11.34
CA PRO A 79 2.96 4.77 12.69
C PRO A 79 2.64 6.23 12.97
N SER A 80 1.35 6.54 13.15
CA SER A 80 0.80 7.89 13.32
C SER A 80 1.42 8.64 14.52
N ARG A 81 2.20 7.95 15.36
CA ARG A 81 3.04 8.52 16.43
C ARG A 81 4.33 9.19 15.96
N GLN A 82 4.76 9.01 14.71
CA GLN A 82 5.85 9.82 14.13
C GLN A 82 5.43 11.27 13.86
N SER A 83 4.16 11.65 14.00
CA SER A 83 3.71 13.04 13.81
C SER A 83 4.42 14.06 14.72
N ASN A 84 4.93 13.62 15.86
CA ASN A 84 5.65 14.49 16.81
C ASN A 84 7.15 14.58 16.52
N LEU A 85 7.69 13.58 15.83
CA LEU A 85 9.02 13.63 15.24
C LEU A 85 8.85 14.12 13.81
N ARG A 86 8.62 15.44 13.67
CA ARG A 86 8.98 16.17 12.44
C ARG A 86 10.51 16.11 12.30
N ILE A 87 11.05 14.92 12.14
CA ILE A 87 12.34 14.76 11.49
C ILE A 87 12.10 15.40 10.14
N ASP A 88 12.86 16.44 9.88
CA ASP A 88 12.88 17.16 8.61
C ASP A 88 13.05 16.10 7.51
N ALA A 89 11.95 15.75 6.82
CA ALA A 89 11.88 14.61 5.91
C ALA A 89 12.92 14.73 4.80
N GLU A 90 13.22 15.97 4.42
CA GLU A 90 14.30 16.31 3.50
C GLU A 90 15.67 15.94 4.07
N ARG A 91 15.97 16.29 5.34
CA ARG A 91 17.22 15.87 5.98
C ARG A 91 17.31 14.36 6.12
N HIS A 92 16.21 13.69 6.44
CA HIS A 92 16.19 12.23 6.53
C HIS A 92 16.51 11.60 5.18
N LEU A 93 15.85 12.05 4.10
CA LEU A 93 16.13 11.62 2.74
C LEU A 93 17.60 11.88 2.38
N ARG A 94 18.12 13.10 2.57
CA ARG A 94 19.52 13.45 2.29
C ARG A 94 20.51 12.57 3.06
N SER A 95 20.24 12.27 4.32
CA SER A 95 21.10 11.37 5.10
C SER A 95 20.99 9.90 4.66
N SER A 96 19.84 9.51 4.09
CA SER A 96 19.62 8.17 3.52
C SER A 96 20.36 7.99 2.20
N LEU A 97 20.56 9.07 1.44
CA LEU A 97 21.36 9.08 0.20
C LEU A 97 22.84 8.83 0.42
N LEU A 98 23.34 8.95 1.66
CA LEU A 98 24.74 8.67 1.96
C LEU A 98 25.07 7.20 1.64
N PRO A 99 26.22 6.90 1.00
CA PRO A 99 26.57 5.53 0.60
C PRO A 99 26.54 4.51 1.74
N GLU A 100 26.82 4.95 2.97
CA GLU A 100 26.78 4.11 4.17
C GLU A 100 25.36 3.75 4.64
N ASN A 101 24.34 4.55 4.29
CA ASN A 101 22.97 4.39 4.76
C ASN A 101 22.04 3.86 3.65
N ALA A 102 22.32 4.20 2.39
CA ALA A 102 21.52 3.80 1.22
C ALA A 102 21.20 2.30 1.14
N PRO A 103 22.12 1.36 1.48
CA PRO A 103 21.82 -0.07 1.46
C PRO A 103 20.77 -0.52 2.48
N TYR A 104 20.48 0.28 3.51
CA TYR A 104 19.48 -0.05 4.52
C TYR A 104 18.06 0.34 4.09
N VAL A 105 17.90 1.23 3.11
CA VAL A 105 16.60 1.68 2.63
C VAL A 105 15.90 0.56 1.88
N LYS A 106 14.77 0.10 2.42
CA LYS A 106 13.93 -0.96 1.83
C LYS A 106 12.58 -0.46 1.38
N HIS A 107 12.08 0.59 2.02
CA HIS A 107 10.77 1.16 1.77
C HIS A 107 10.93 2.67 1.56
N LEU A 108 10.53 3.15 0.39
CA LEU A 108 10.49 4.57 0.07
C LEU A 108 9.03 5.00 -0.15
N TYR A 109 8.61 5.98 0.62
CA TYR A 109 7.31 6.63 0.49
C TYR A 109 7.49 8.06 -0.02
N VAL A 110 6.74 8.45 -1.05
CA VAL A 110 6.85 9.75 -1.72
C VAL A 110 5.47 10.40 -1.76
N SER A 111 5.27 11.51 -1.04
CA SER A 111 3.99 12.25 -1.02
C SER A 111 3.99 13.51 -1.87
N GLU A 112 5.15 14.13 -2.06
CA GLU A 112 5.31 15.30 -2.93
C GLU A 112 6.46 15.05 -3.89
N LEU A 113 6.33 15.55 -5.12
CA LEU A 113 7.34 15.36 -6.15
C LEU A 113 8.35 16.50 -6.13
N ALA A 114 9.41 16.35 -5.33
CA ALA A 114 10.64 17.10 -5.55
C ALA A 114 11.53 16.30 -6.50
N PHE A 115 11.28 16.45 -7.80
CA PHE A 115 11.74 15.53 -8.84
C PHE A 115 13.20 15.08 -8.75
N PRO A 116 14.18 15.99 -8.62
CA PRO A 116 15.57 15.57 -8.77
C PRO A 116 16.00 14.67 -7.61
N GLN A 117 15.56 14.99 -6.39
CA GLN A 117 15.98 14.34 -5.16
C GLN A 117 15.35 12.94 -5.02
N VAL A 118 14.06 12.81 -5.33
CA VAL A 118 13.35 11.53 -5.24
C VAL A 118 13.86 10.58 -6.32
N TYR A 119 14.07 11.09 -7.53
CA TYR A 119 14.62 10.29 -8.63
C TYR A 119 16.03 9.78 -8.31
N GLU A 120 16.93 10.66 -7.86
CA GLU A 120 18.27 10.29 -7.39
C GLU A 120 18.22 9.26 -6.25
N ALA A 121 17.28 9.41 -5.32
CA ALA A 121 17.09 8.48 -4.23
C ALA A 121 16.74 7.06 -4.69
N ILE A 122 15.77 6.93 -5.60
CA ILE A 122 15.36 5.63 -6.13
C ILE A 122 16.54 4.95 -6.84
N GLN A 123 17.35 5.71 -7.58
CA GLN A 123 18.57 5.21 -8.23
C GLN A 123 19.65 4.77 -7.23
N THR A 124 19.73 5.43 -6.08
CA THR A 124 20.80 5.23 -5.09
C THR A 124 20.51 4.09 -4.11
N PHE A 125 19.26 3.61 -3.98
CA PHE A 125 18.86 2.60 -2.99
C PHE A 125 18.90 1.17 -3.56
N PRO A 126 20.01 0.42 -3.42
CA PRO A 126 20.16 -0.91 -4.03
C PRO A 126 19.26 -1.99 -3.41
N SER A 127 18.76 -1.74 -2.19
CA SER A 127 17.92 -2.68 -1.43
C SER A 127 16.45 -2.30 -1.46
N LEU A 128 16.04 -1.38 -2.33
CA LEU A 128 14.67 -0.90 -2.38
C LEU A 128 13.73 -2.05 -2.79
N ARG A 129 12.79 -2.38 -1.90
CA ARG A 129 11.80 -3.47 -2.07
C ARG A 129 10.39 -2.97 -2.23
N SER A 130 10.11 -1.76 -1.74
CA SER A 130 8.78 -1.18 -1.70
C SER A 130 8.86 0.30 -2.06
N LEU A 131 8.10 0.69 -3.07
CA LEU A 131 7.94 2.07 -3.51
C LEU A 131 6.48 2.45 -3.40
N SER A 132 6.20 3.54 -2.70
CA SER A 132 4.86 4.11 -2.57
C SER A 132 4.82 5.53 -3.09
N LEU A 133 3.96 5.77 -4.09
CA LEU A 133 3.81 7.06 -4.77
C LEU A 133 2.42 7.63 -4.47
N SER A 134 2.40 8.76 -3.79
CA SER A 134 1.20 9.46 -3.34
C SER A 134 1.30 10.98 -3.54
N PRO A 135 1.54 11.45 -4.77
CA PRO A 135 1.59 12.88 -5.06
C PRO A 135 0.27 13.55 -4.66
N GLU A 136 0.30 14.75 -4.06
CA GLU A 136 -0.95 15.44 -3.69
C GLU A 136 -1.68 15.98 -4.93
N VAL A 137 -1.08 16.91 -5.68
CA VAL A 137 -1.58 17.41 -6.98
C VAL A 137 -0.39 18.05 -7.69
N SER A 138 0.07 17.50 -8.81
CA SER A 138 1.19 18.09 -9.55
C SER A 138 1.02 17.78 -11.03
N ASP A 139 1.00 18.82 -11.88
CA ASP A 139 1.11 18.70 -13.36
C ASP A 139 2.35 17.88 -13.77
N ASP A 140 3.30 17.89 -12.86
CA ASP A 140 4.59 17.26 -12.81
C ASP A 140 4.60 15.73 -12.67
N VAL A 141 3.49 15.09 -12.28
CA VAL A 141 3.44 13.63 -12.09
C VAL A 141 3.84 12.88 -13.36
N LYS A 142 3.33 13.28 -14.53
CA LYS A 142 3.63 12.61 -15.81
C LYS A 142 5.11 12.69 -16.14
N THR A 143 5.74 13.84 -15.91
CA THR A 143 7.19 14.04 -16.10
C THR A 143 7.98 13.12 -15.18
N PHE A 144 7.56 12.99 -13.91
CA PHE A 144 8.24 12.15 -12.93
C PHE A 144 8.18 10.68 -13.33
N LEU A 145 6.98 10.22 -13.69
CA LEU A 145 6.76 8.86 -14.15
C LEU A 145 7.55 8.58 -15.44
N SER A 146 7.65 9.55 -16.34
CA SER A 146 8.45 9.44 -17.56
C SER A 146 9.93 9.28 -17.25
N LEU A 147 10.46 10.08 -16.30
CA LEU A 147 11.85 9.95 -15.86
C LEU A 147 12.10 8.58 -15.22
N LEU A 148 11.20 8.12 -14.34
CA LEU A 148 11.31 6.81 -13.72
C LEU A 148 11.23 5.65 -14.73
N ALA A 149 10.30 5.71 -15.67
CA ALA A 149 10.11 4.68 -16.70
C ALA A 149 11.34 4.55 -17.62
N ASN A 150 12.07 5.65 -17.84
CA ASN A 150 13.29 5.65 -18.66
C ASN A 150 14.56 5.29 -17.86
N SER A 151 14.45 5.03 -16.56
CA SER A 151 15.60 4.75 -15.69
C SER A 151 15.85 3.24 -15.58
N PRO A 152 16.99 2.72 -16.08
CA PRO A 152 17.28 1.29 -16.08
C PRO A 152 17.50 0.71 -14.67
N GLN A 153 17.71 1.57 -13.66
CA GLN A 153 17.90 1.16 -12.27
C GLN A 153 16.59 1.05 -11.49
N VAL A 154 15.52 1.71 -11.92
CA VAL A 154 14.22 1.63 -11.23
C VAL A 154 13.58 0.26 -11.46
N THR A 155 13.85 -0.36 -12.62
CA THR A 155 13.52 -1.75 -12.93
C THR A 155 14.41 -2.77 -12.21
N ASN A 156 15.05 -2.38 -11.10
CA ASN A 156 15.79 -3.32 -10.26
C ASN A 156 14.87 -4.47 -9.86
N ASP A 157 15.36 -5.69 -10.05
CA ASP A 157 14.65 -6.93 -9.72
C ASP A 157 14.27 -7.03 -8.23
N THR A 158 14.77 -6.13 -7.38
CA THR A 158 14.49 -6.07 -5.95
C THR A 158 13.14 -5.49 -5.59
N LEU A 159 12.51 -4.69 -6.46
CA LEU A 159 11.25 -4.03 -6.16
C LEU A 159 10.09 -5.04 -6.19
N SER A 160 9.66 -5.45 -5.00
CA SER A 160 8.60 -6.44 -4.78
C SER A 160 7.21 -5.84 -4.54
N VAL A 161 7.13 -4.58 -4.10
CA VAL A 161 5.88 -3.91 -3.75
C VAL A 161 5.80 -2.53 -4.40
N LEU A 162 4.74 -2.28 -5.15
CA LEU A 162 4.44 -0.98 -5.73
C LEU A 162 3.08 -0.52 -5.21
N GLU A 163 3.06 0.63 -4.54
CA GLU A 163 1.85 1.29 -4.06
C GLU A 163 1.69 2.61 -4.81
N VAL A 164 0.54 2.80 -5.46
CA VAL A 164 0.23 3.99 -6.26
C VAL A 164 -1.11 4.57 -5.85
N TRP A 165 -1.15 5.89 -5.76
CA TRP A 165 -2.36 6.62 -5.41
C TRP A 165 -2.96 7.33 -6.62
N GLU A 166 -4.23 7.72 -6.48
CA GLU A 166 -5.07 8.35 -7.51
C GLU A 166 -4.34 9.38 -8.39
N ALA A 167 -3.59 10.29 -7.77
CA ALA A 167 -2.91 11.36 -8.46
C ALA A 167 -1.83 10.86 -9.45
N CYS A 168 -1.35 9.62 -9.32
CA CYS A 168 -0.41 9.02 -10.27
C CYS A 168 -1.04 8.75 -11.65
N PHE A 169 -2.36 8.72 -11.74
CA PHE A 169 -3.10 8.38 -12.96
C PHE A 169 -4.34 9.27 -13.13
N ALA A 170 -4.38 10.41 -12.45
CA ALA A 170 -5.31 11.47 -12.76
C ALA A 170 -4.95 12.00 -14.15
N GLU A 171 -5.89 11.93 -15.09
CA GLU A 171 -5.77 12.75 -16.29
C GLU A 171 -6.02 14.20 -15.88
N PRO A 172 -5.29 15.17 -16.46
CA PRO A 172 -5.67 16.56 -16.30
C PRO A 172 -7.14 16.64 -16.70
N GLU A 173 -8.01 17.06 -15.78
CA GLU A 173 -9.39 17.36 -16.14
C GLU A 173 -9.27 18.34 -17.29
N TYR A 174 -9.54 17.88 -18.52
CA TYR A 174 -9.56 18.73 -19.71
C TYR A 174 -10.54 19.83 -19.33
N GLY A 175 -9.99 20.97 -18.94
CA GLY A 175 -10.72 21.96 -18.19
C GLY A 175 -12.01 22.18 -18.93
N LEU A 176 -13.13 21.80 -18.31
CA LEU A 176 -14.45 22.16 -18.81
C LEU A 176 -14.32 23.63 -19.16
N PRO A 177 -14.36 24.02 -20.46
CA PRO A 177 -13.92 25.33 -20.89
C PRO A 177 -14.62 26.35 -20.02
N SER A 178 -13.85 26.96 -19.11
CA SER A 178 -14.39 27.78 -18.03
C SER A 178 -15.13 28.92 -18.70
N ALA A 179 -16.46 28.83 -18.72
CA ALA A 179 -17.36 29.73 -19.41
C ALA A 179 -17.21 29.77 -20.95
N ILE A 180 -18.05 29.02 -21.65
CA ILE A 180 -18.57 29.41 -22.96
C ILE A 180 -19.45 30.65 -22.75
N GLY A 181 -18.80 31.81 -22.62
CA GLY A 181 -19.42 33.10 -22.87
C GLY A 181 -19.26 33.43 -24.35
N GLY A 182 -20.24 33.04 -25.17
CA GLY A 182 -20.34 33.50 -26.57
C GLY A 182 -19.92 32.47 -27.61
N ILE A 183 -20.90 31.74 -28.14
CA ILE A 183 -20.77 30.97 -29.38
C ILE A 183 -20.69 31.98 -30.53
N HIS A 184 -19.52 32.14 -31.13
CA HIS A 184 -19.38 32.74 -32.45
C HIS A 184 -18.70 31.74 -33.39
N SER A 185 -19.53 31.16 -34.28
CA SER A 185 -19.19 30.63 -35.60
C SER A 185 -17.88 29.83 -35.71
N ILE A 186 -18.00 28.49 -35.64
CA ILE A 186 -16.96 27.58 -36.12
C ILE A 186 -17.00 27.64 -37.66
N ALA A 187 -16.00 28.29 -38.25
CA ALA A 187 -15.73 28.20 -39.68
C ALA A 187 -14.94 26.90 -39.94
N GLU A 188 -15.43 26.08 -40.87
CA GLU A 188 -14.70 24.94 -41.43
C GLU A 188 -13.58 25.50 -42.32
N GLU A 189 -12.35 25.53 -41.82
CA GLU A 189 -11.18 25.76 -42.67
C GLU A 189 -10.51 24.42 -42.98
N ASP A 190 -10.61 24.12 -44.27
CA ASP A 190 -10.19 22.93 -44.99
C ASP A 190 -8.80 23.21 -45.56
N GLU A 191 -7.72 22.82 -44.88
CA GLU A 191 -6.40 22.77 -45.52
C GLU A 191 -5.57 21.55 -45.13
N ALA A 192 -5.34 20.73 -46.16
CA ALA A 192 -4.44 19.60 -46.19
C ALA A 192 -2.98 20.06 -46.08
N SER A 193 -2.35 19.78 -44.94
CA SER A 193 -0.89 19.80 -44.81
C SER A 193 -0.43 18.49 -44.18
N GLU A 194 0.04 17.56 -45.02
CA GLU A 194 0.71 16.33 -44.62
C GLU A 194 2.12 16.64 -44.09
N VAL A 195 2.19 17.18 -42.87
CA VAL A 195 3.46 17.22 -42.13
C VAL A 195 3.63 15.86 -41.46
N GLN A 196 4.59 15.07 -41.97
CA GLN A 196 5.11 13.87 -41.34
C GLN A 196 5.90 14.25 -40.07
N ASP A 197 5.21 14.79 -39.07
CA ASP A 197 5.74 14.82 -37.72
C ASP A 197 5.77 13.37 -37.22
N THR A 198 6.94 12.91 -36.80
CA THR A 198 7.05 11.69 -35.99
C THR A 198 6.35 11.96 -34.67
N VAL A 199 5.02 11.78 -34.66
CA VAL A 199 4.18 11.92 -33.48
C VAL A 199 4.62 10.84 -32.49
N GLN A 200 5.57 11.17 -31.63
CA GLN A 200 5.82 10.41 -30.42
C GLN A 200 4.52 10.45 -29.65
N ARG A 201 3.78 9.34 -29.71
CA ARG A 201 2.51 9.19 -29.02
C ARG A 201 2.81 9.34 -27.54
N ASP A 202 2.37 10.45 -26.98
CA ASP A 202 2.46 10.75 -25.57
C ASP A 202 1.85 9.59 -24.78
N LYS A 203 2.70 8.83 -24.08
CA LYS A 203 2.25 7.74 -23.20
C LYS A 203 1.35 8.32 -22.10
N SER A 204 0.27 7.63 -21.80
CA SER A 204 -0.56 7.92 -20.63
C SER A 204 0.21 7.64 -19.33
N SER A 205 -0.16 8.27 -18.22
CA SER A 205 0.46 7.99 -16.91
C SER A 205 0.29 6.52 -16.50
N ALA A 206 -0.80 5.88 -16.91
CA ALA A 206 -1.02 4.46 -16.74
C ALA A 206 0.03 3.62 -17.49
N GLU A 207 0.30 3.92 -18.77
CA GLU A 207 1.34 3.22 -19.53
C GLU A 207 2.73 3.45 -18.92
N LEU A 208 3.03 4.67 -18.45
CA LEU A 208 4.30 4.97 -17.79
C LEU A 208 4.47 4.18 -16.48
N LEU A 209 3.41 4.04 -15.67
CA LEU A 209 3.43 3.21 -14.46
C LEU A 209 3.70 1.74 -14.77
N MET A 210 3.18 1.25 -15.89
CA MET A 210 3.42 -0.12 -16.35
C MET A 210 4.91 -0.34 -16.68
N ASP A 211 5.56 0.66 -17.27
CA ASP A 211 6.99 0.59 -17.61
C ASP A 211 7.89 0.64 -16.35
N ILE A 212 7.41 1.22 -15.25
CA ILE A 212 8.12 1.26 -13.96
C ILE A 212 8.05 -0.07 -13.21
N ALA A 213 6.95 -0.81 -13.38
CA ALA A 213 6.70 -2.03 -12.62
C ALA A 213 7.56 -3.21 -13.14
N PRO A 214 8.51 -3.74 -12.35
CA PRO A 214 9.34 -4.85 -12.80
C PRO A 214 8.54 -6.16 -12.88
N THR A 215 9.02 -7.11 -13.69
CA THR A 215 8.42 -8.45 -13.79
C THR A 215 8.56 -9.28 -12.51
N SER A 216 9.38 -8.86 -11.55
CA SER A 216 9.50 -9.48 -10.23
C SER A 216 8.50 -8.95 -9.19
N LEU A 217 7.59 -8.05 -9.59
CA LEU A 217 6.65 -7.42 -8.67
C LEU A 217 5.67 -8.44 -8.07
N GLU A 218 5.74 -8.61 -6.75
CA GLU A 218 4.88 -9.55 -6.02
C GLU A 218 3.57 -8.92 -5.54
N SER A 219 3.55 -7.61 -5.30
CA SER A 219 2.42 -6.90 -4.73
C SER A 219 2.16 -5.56 -5.41
N LEU A 220 0.94 -5.36 -5.89
CA LEU A 220 0.45 -4.10 -6.46
C LEU A 220 -0.70 -3.55 -5.61
N ILE A 221 -0.52 -2.34 -5.10
CA ILE A 221 -1.52 -1.64 -4.26
C ILE A 221 -1.92 -0.35 -4.98
N ILE A 222 -3.21 -0.16 -5.19
CA ILE A 222 -3.79 0.97 -5.92
C ILE A 222 -4.87 1.60 -5.05
N HIS A 223 -4.66 2.87 -4.69
CA HIS A 223 -5.64 3.65 -3.93
C HIS A 223 -6.54 4.44 -4.87
N ASN A 224 -7.85 4.43 -4.59
CA ASN A 224 -8.88 5.14 -5.37
C ASN A 224 -8.73 4.91 -6.90
N PRO A 225 -8.74 3.65 -7.37
CA PRO A 225 -8.50 3.34 -8.78
C PRO A 225 -9.52 4.02 -9.70
N LYS A 226 -9.07 4.54 -10.85
CA LYS A 226 -9.92 5.13 -11.89
C LYS A 226 -10.21 4.15 -13.02
N THR A 227 -11.29 4.38 -13.76
CA THR A 227 -11.70 3.56 -14.91
C THR A 227 -10.58 3.38 -15.93
N ILE A 228 -9.83 4.44 -16.23
CA ILE A 228 -8.75 4.38 -17.22
C ILE A 228 -7.63 3.42 -16.80
N LEU A 229 -7.22 3.46 -15.53
CA LEU A 229 -6.22 2.53 -15.01
C LEU A 229 -6.78 1.11 -15.00
N LEU A 230 -8.01 0.92 -14.53
CA LEU A 230 -8.63 -0.40 -14.44
C LEU A 230 -8.82 -1.05 -15.82
N SER A 231 -9.08 -0.27 -16.86
CA SER A 231 -9.19 -0.77 -18.24
C SER A 231 -7.88 -1.37 -18.77
N ASN A 232 -6.74 -0.89 -18.25
CA ASN A 232 -5.41 -1.37 -18.62
C ASN A 232 -4.88 -2.46 -17.67
N LEU A 233 -5.51 -2.64 -16.50
CA LEU A 233 -4.99 -3.47 -15.42
C LEU A 233 -4.80 -4.95 -15.81
N SER A 234 -5.70 -5.53 -16.62
CA SER A 234 -5.53 -6.90 -17.11
C SER A 234 -4.24 -7.05 -17.94
N THR A 235 -3.93 -6.06 -18.78
CA THR A 235 -2.68 -6.03 -19.55
C THR A 235 -1.47 -5.93 -18.64
N TRP A 236 -1.55 -5.17 -17.54
CA TRP A 236 -0.47 -5.05 -16.57
C TRP A 236 -0.21 -6.38 -15.88
N ILE A 237 -1.25 -7.01 -15.34
CA ILE A 237 -1.15 -8.28 -14.61
C ILE A 237 -0.51 -9.36 -15.49
N ASN A 238 -0.90 -9.44 -16.77
CA ASN A 238 -0.32 -10.39 -17.72
C ASN A 238 1.18 -10.17 -17.96
N LYS A 239 1.65 -8.91 -17.92
CA LYS A 239 3.07 -8.59 -18.07
C LYS A 239 3.88 -8.88 -16.81
N LEU A 240 3.29 -8.68 -15.63
CA LEU A 240 3.99 -8.87 -14.36
C LEU A 240 4.26 -10.35 -14.07
N GLY A 241 3.31 -11.25 -14.35
CA GLY A 241 3.49 -12.72 -14.30
C GLY A 241 3.78 -13.34 -12.92
N THR A 242 4.44 -12.63 -12.00
CA THR A 242 4.83 -13.08 -10.65
C THR A 242 3.94 -12.50 -9.54
N LEU A 243 2.94 -11.70 -9.91
CA LEU A 243 2.07 -10.99 -8.99
C LEU A 243 1.28 -11.96 -8.11
N LYS A 244 1.49 -11.87 -6.79
CA LYS A 244 0.82 -12.70 -5.77
C LYS A 244 -0.29 -11.94 -5.04
N ARG A 245 -0.14 -10.63 -4.90
CA ARG A 245 -1.06 -9.74 -4.19
C ARG A 245 -1.52 -8.60 -5.07
N ILE A 246 -2.82 -8.36 -5.09
CA ILE A 246 -3.39 -7.15 -5.67
C ILE A 246 -4.35 -6.50 -4.67
N SER A 247 -4.26 -5.18 -4.54
CA SER A 247 -5.08 -4.41 -3.61
C SER A 247 -5.63 -3.19 -4.32
N LEU A 248 -6.93 -3.16 -4.55
CA LEU A 248 -7.67 -2.04 -5.14
C LEU A 248 -8.47 -1.36 -4.02
N ILE A 249 -7.84 -0.52 -3.20
CA ILE A 249 -8.37 -0.09 -1.91
C ILE A 249 -8.96 1.33 -1.92
N ASP A 250 -9.57 1.71 -0.80
CA ASP A 250 -10.34 2.95 -0.61
C ASP A 250 -11.57 3.02 -1.53
N ASN A 251 -11.72 4.05 -2.37
CA ASN A 251 -12.85 4.19 -3.28
C ASN A 251 -12.59 3.43 -4.59
N ALA A 252 -13.04 2.19 -4.64
CA ALA A 252 -13.04 1.35 -5.85
C ALA A 252 -14.35 1.49 -6.66
N GLY A 253 -15.06 2.62 -6.53
CA GLY A 253 -16.34 2.89 -7.21
C GLY A 253 -16.41 2.55 -8.71
N PRO A 254 -15.34 2.80 -9.49
CA PRO A 254 -15.30 2.42 -10.91
C PRO A 254 -15.32 0.91 -11.20
N VAL A 255 -15.11 0.04 -10.21
CA VAL A 255 -15.15 -1.41 -10.42
C VAL A 255 -16.61 -1.86 -10.60
N THR A 256 -17.01 -2.04 -11.85
CA THR A 256 -18.32 -2.61 -12.23
C THR A 256 -18.28 -4.16 -12.24
N PRO A 257 -19.44 -4.84 -12.21
CA PRO A 257 -19.48 -6.31 -12.32
C PRO A 257 -18.76 -6.87 -13.56
N THR A 258 -18.90 -6.20 -14.72
CA THR A 258 -18.23 -6.61 -15.96
C THR A 258 -16.71 -6.45 -15.85
N MET A 259 -16.24 -5.34 -15.29
CA MET A 259 -14.81 -5.11 -15.07
C MET A 259 -14.22 -6.10 -14.07
N LEU A 260 -14.92 -6.36 -12.97
CA LEU A 260 -14.49 -7.36 -11.98
C LEU A 260 -14.39 -8.75 -12.61
N SER A 261 -15.36 -9.15 -13.42
CA SER A 261 -15.34 -10.46 -14.10
C SER A 261 -14.16 -10.61 -15.05
N SER A 262 -13.86 -9.57 -15.84
CA SER A 262 -12.69 -9.54 -16.74
C SER A 262 -11.37 -9.59 -15.95
N LEU A 263 -11.29 -8.80 -14.87
CA LEU A 263 -10.10 -8.75 -14.01
C LEU A 263 -9.86 -10.10 -13.32
N VAL A 264 -10.89 -10.71 -12.76
CA VAL A 264 -10.82 -12.02 -12.10
C VAL A 264 -10.34 -13.12 -13.04
N SER A 265 -10.80 -13.13 -14.29
CA SER A 265 -10.30 -14.09 -15.29
C SER A 265 -8.78 -13.96 -15.45
N THR A 266 -8.26 -12.74 -15.42
CA THR A 266 -6.82 -12.47 -15.54
C THR A 266 -6.08 -12.83 -14.26
N LEU A 267 -6.64 -12.50 -13.09
CA LEU A 267 -6.08 -12.83 -11.77
C LEU A 267 -6.00 -14.34 -11.52
N SER A 268 -6.98 -15.10 -12.02
CA SER A 268 -6.99 -16.56 -11.95
C SER A 268 -5.82 -17.16 -12.75
N ALA A 269 -5.52 -16.60 -13.92
CA ALA A 269 -4.40 -17.05 -14.76
C ALA A 269 -3.04 -16.88 -14.07
N VAL A 270 -2.83 -15.79 -13.33
CA VAL A 270 -1.59 -15.54 -12.57
C VAL A 270 -1.59 -16.15 -11.16
N ARG A 271 -2.65 -16.88 -10.77
CA ARG A 271 -2.77 -17.56 -9.46
C ARG A 271 -2.62 -16.61 -8.27
N ILE A 272 -3.38 -15.51 -8.29
CA ILE A 272 -3.38 -14.54 -7.20
C ILE A 272 -3.68 -15.23 -5.84
N GLN A 273 -2.91 -14.89 -4.81
CA GLN A 273 -3.06 -15.47 -3.46
C GLN A 273 -3.76 -14.50 -2.51
N GLU A 274 -3.63 -13.20 -2.76
CA GLU A 274 -4.19 -12.17 -1.90
C GLU A 274 -4.90 -11.10 -2.74
N LEU A 275 -6.17 -10.85 -2.40
CA LEU A 275 -7.01 -9.85 -3.04
C LEU A 275 -7.58 -8.92 -1.97
N ALA A 276 -7.31 -7.63 -2.10
CA ALA A 276 -8.04 -6.61 -1.36
C ALA A 276 -8.88 -5.78 -2.33
N LEU A 277 -10.16 -5.65 -2.03
CA LEU A 277 -11.11 -4.83 -2.78
C LEU A 277 -11.71 -3.78 -1.85
N GLY A 278 -11.54 -2.53 -2.22
CA GLY A 278 -12.11 -1.36 -1.60
C GLY A 278 -13.59 -1.23 -1.94
N LEU A 279 -14.13 -0.08 -1.60
CA LEU A 279 -15.55 0.18 -1.66
C LEU A 279 -16.01 0.42 -3.10
N SER A 280 -16.87 -0.46 -3.63
CA SER A 280 -17.56 -0.22 -4.89
C SER A 280 -19.07 -0.19 -4.69
N TYR A 281 -19.71 0.89 -5.14
CA TYR A 281 -21.16 1.06 -5.10
C TYR A 281 -21.89 0.24 -6.17
N SER A 282 -21.17 -0.25 -7.17
CA SER A 282 -21.73 -0.95 -8.33
C SER A 282 -21.73 -2.48 -8.14
N LEU A 283 -21.05 -2.99 -7.11
CA LEU A 283 -20.95 -4.42 -6.85
C LEU A 283 -22.02 -4.86 -5.85
N THR A 284 -22.77 -5.89 -6.24
CA THR A 284 -23.63 -6.65 -5.31
C THR A 284 -22.89 -7.87 -4.79
N ASP A 285 -23.35 -8.44 -3.67
CA ASP A 285 -22.80 -9.68 -3.09
C ASP A 285 -22.74 -10.79 -4.13
N THR A 286 -23.81 -10.93 -4.91
CA THR A 286 -23.92 -11.93 -5.98
C THR A 286 -22.84 -11.73 -7.02
N ASN A 287 -22.61 -10.50 -7.51
CA ASN A 287 -21.56 -10.24 -8.49
C ASN A 287 -20.17 -10.52 -7.94
N LEU A 288 -19.91 -10.09 -6.71
CA LEU A 288 -18.62 -10.28 -6.05
C LEU A 288 -18.32 -11.77 -5.85
N PHE A 289 -19.24 -12.53 -5.24
CA PHE A 289 -19.01 -13.94 -4.93
C PHE A 289 -18.98 -14.84 -6.15
N MET A 290 -19.78 -14.56 -7.18
CA MET A 290 -19.66 -15.27 -8.46
C MET A 290 -18.28 -15.07 -9.09
N ALA A 291 -17.73 -13.86 -9.01
CA ALA A 291 -16.39 -13.58 -9.53
C ALA A 291 -15.32 -14.28 -8.66
N LEU A 292 -15.37 -14.12 -7.34
CA LEU A 292 -14.39 -14.72 -6.43
C LEU A 292 -14.30 -16.24 -6.53
N ASN A 293 -15.39 -16.93 -6.89
CA ASN A 293 -15.40 -18.39 -7.08
C ASN A 293 -14.42 -18.88 -8.17
N GLN A 294 -13.88 -18.00 -9.01
CA GLN A 294 -12.88 -18.33 -10.03
C GLN A 294 -11.42 -18.27 -9.50
N LEU A 295 -11.21 -17.75 -8.29
CA LEU A 295 -9.90 -17.56 -7.67
C LEU A 295 -9.59 -18.69 -6.67
N GLN A 296 -9.38 -19.91 -7.18
CA GLN A 296 -9.23 -21.10 -6.34
C GLN A 296 -7.96 -21.08 -5.46
N GLU A 297 -6.92 -20.37 -5.90
CA GLU A 297 -5.64 -20.22 -5.16
C GLU A 297 -5.66 -19.11 -4.10
N LEU A 298 -6.81 -18.41 -3.94
CA LEU A 298 -6.93 -17.28 -3.03
C LEU A 298 -6.84 -17.74 -1.58
N LYS A 299 -5.87 -17.17 -0.85
CA LYS A 299 -5.60 -17.43 0.58
C LYS A 299 -6.10 -16.30 1.46
N GLU A 300 -5.99 -15.06 1.01
CA GLU A 300 -6.42 -13.90 1.78
C GLU A 300 -7.36 -13.02 0.96
N LEU A 301 -8.50 -12.68 1.56
CA LEU A 301 -9.50 -11.82 0.95
C LEU A 301 -9.83 -10.69 1.92
N THR A 302 -9.62 -9.46 1.49
CA THR A 302 -10.12 -8.27 2.18
C THR A 302 -11.15 -7.58 1.32
N VAL A 303 -12.36 -7.39 1.81
CA VAL A 303 -13.42 -6.68 1.09
C VAL A 303 -13.95 -5.55 1.95
N THR A 304 -13.98 -4.35 1.38
CA THR A 304 -14.69 -3.21 1.97
C THR A 304 -16.08 -3.14 1.36
N TYR A 305 -17.10 -3.28 2.20
CA TYR A 305 -18.46 -3.53 1.78
C TYR A 305 -19.43 -2.47 2.30
N TYR A 306 -20.36 -2.02 1.45
CA TYR A 306 -21.60 -1.41 1.92
C TYR A 306 -22.52 -2.51 2.39
N LEU A 307 -23.00 -2.44 3.63
CA LEU A 307 -23.94 -3.42 4.15
C LEU A 307 -25.22 -3.43 3.30
N GLN A 308 -25.29 -4.34 2.33
CA GLN A 308 -26.51 -4.71 1.65
C GLN A 308 -27.19 -5.71 2.59
N LEU A 309 -28.33 -5.34 3.19
CA LEU A 309 -29.06 -6.14 4.19
C LEU A 309 -29.68 -7.44 3.61
N ASN A 310 -29.13 -7.94 2.50
CA ASN A 310 -29.62 -9.10 1.78
C ASN A 310 -28.70 -10.29 2.03
N VAL A 311 -29.32 -11.46 2.18
CA VAL A 311 -28.59 -12.73 2.17
C VAL A 311 -28.00 -12.93 0.77
N PRO A 312 -26.67 -13.11 0.62
CA PRO A 312 -26.06 -13.43 -0.64
C PRO A 312 -26.69 -14.69 -1.24
N ALA A 313 -27.11 -14.61 -2.51
CA ALA A 313 -27.68 -15.76 -3.20
C ALA A 313 -26.65 -16.85 -3.52
N VAL A 314 -25.36 -16.50 -3.47
CA VAL A 314 -24.23 -17.36 -3.85
C VAL A 314 -23.20 -17.37 -2.73
N THR A 315 -22.80 -18.55 -2.26
CA THR A 315 -21.67 -18.73 -1.35
C THR A 315 -20.45 -19.16 -2.16
N PRO A 316 -19.33 -18.40 -2.12
CA PRO A 316 -18.15 -18.74 -2.91
C PRO A 316 -17.43 -19.96 -2.30
N SER A 317 -16.99 -20.89 -3.15
CA SER A 317 -16.19 -22.05 -2.75
C SER A 317 -14.69 -21.72 -2.88
N LEU A 318 -14.12 -21.17 -1.81
CA LEU A 318 -12.71 -20.79 -1.73
C LEU A 318 -11.93 -21.79 -0.85
N ALA A 319 -11.56 -22.94 -1.43
CA ALA A 319 -10.99 -24.07 -0.68
C ALA A 319 -9.66 -23.75 0.03
N HIS A 320 -8.92 -22.75 -0.45
CA HIS A 320 -7.62 -22.35 0.08
C HIS A 320 -7.67 -21.07 0.93
N LEU A 321 -8.85 -20.49 1.15
CA LEU A 321 -9.00 -19.28 1.95
C LEU A 321 -8.59 -19.53 3.40
N ARG A 322 -7.70 -18.69 3.91
CA ARG A 322 -7.16 -18.70 5.27
C ARG A 322 -7.47 -17.44 6.04
N ALA A 323 -7.66 -16.32 5.37
CA ALA A 323 -8.04 -15.08 6.02
C ALA A 323 -9.16 -14.41 5.22
N LEU A 324 -10.25 -14.09 5.91
CA LEU A 324 -11.33 -13.27 5.37
C LEU A 324 -11.48 -12.04 6.26
N ARG A 325 -11.26 -10.86 5.69
CA ARG A 325 -11.48 -9.56 6.32
C ARG A 325 -12.64 -8.87 5.63
N ILE A 326 -13.69 -8.58 6.38
CA ILE A 326 -14.81 -7.78 5.89
C ILE A 326 -14.82 -6.46 6.66
N ILE A 327 -14.73 -5.37 5.90
CA ILE A 327 -14.70 -4.01 6.43
C ILE A 327 -16.01 -3.34 6.03
N HIS A 328 -16.87 -3.05 6.99
CA HIS A 328 -18.14 -2.38 6.71
C HIS A 328 -17.99 -0.85 6.76
N THR A 329 -18.52 -0.16 5.75
CA THR A 329 -18.69 1.30 5.75
C THR A 329 -20.16 1.64 5.99
N GLY A 330 -20.48 2.30 7.09
CA GLY A 330 -21.85 2.68 7.45
C GLY A 330 -22.00 3.03 8.93
N PRO A 331 -23.22 3.35 9.41
CA PRO A 331 -23.48 3.41 10.83
C PRO A 331 -23.13 2.04 11.47
N PRO A 332 -22.64 2.02 12.72
CA PRO A 332 -22.25 0.79 13.39
C PRO A 332 -23.37 -0.24 13.33
N ILE A 333 -23.05 -1.45 12.88
CA ILE A 333 -23.96 -2.60 12.85
C ILE A 333 -24.40 -2.84 14.29
N SER A 334 -25.65 -2.47 14.61
CA SER A 334 -26.15 -2.47 15.99
C SER A 334 -26.64 -3.84 16.43
N THR A 335 -26.73 -4.82 15.53
CA THR A 335 -27.27 -6.14 15.85
C THR A 335 -26.27 -7.27 15.59
N VAL A 336 -26.00 -8.05 16.64
CA VAL A 336 -25.24 -9.31 16.62
C VAL A 336 -25.78 -10.28 15.56
N ARG A 337 -27.06 -10.17 15.18
CA ARG A 337 -27.68 -11.01 14.14
C ARG A 337 -27.07 -10.82 12.75
N GLU A 338 -26.76 -9.58 12.37
CA GLU A 338 -26.20 -9.28 11.04
C GLU A 338 -24.74 -9.70 10.95
N ALA A 339 -23.97 -9.50 12.03
CA ALA A 339 -22.60 -10.01 12.17
C ALA A 339 -22.54 -11.55 12.09
N ASN A 340 -23.50 -12.24 12.72
CA ASN A 340 -23.54 -13.70 12.76
C ASN A 340 -23.79 -14.36 11.38
N PHE A 341 -24.19 -13.59 10.37
CA PHE A 341 -24.38 -14.11 9.02
C PHE A 341 -23.06 -14.61 8.40
N PHE A 342 -21.95 -13.93 8.68
CA PHE A 342 -20.63 -14.30 8.17
C PHE A 342 -19.90 -15.33 9.04
N SER A 343 -20.34 -15.55 10.28
CA SER A 343 -19.69 -16.47 11.22
C SER A 343 -20.24 -17.90 11.16
N ASN A 344 -21.48 -18.11 10.71
CA ASN A 344 -22.14 -19.42 10.75
C ASN A 344 -22.09 -20.14 9.40
N ASP A 345 -21.36 -21.27 9.34
CA ASP A 345 -21.46 -22.44 8.43
C ASP A 345 -21.68 -22.26 6.90
N ASN A 346 -21.79 -21.04 6.39
CA ASN A 346 -22.19 -20.76 5.01
C ASN A 346 -21.03 -20.86 4.02
N PHE A 347 -19.77 -20.76 4.48
CA PHE A 347 -18.58 -20.98 3.66
C PHE A 347 -18.23 -22.48 3.55
N GLY A 348 -19.20 -23.30 3.13
CA GLY A 348 -19.04 -24.53 2.34
C GLY A 348 -18.16 -25.68 2.84
N ASN A 349 -17.39 -25.56 3.92
CA ASN A 349 -16.39 -26.56 4.28
C ASN A 349 -16.97 -27.65 5.18
N ARG A 350 -17.98 -28.38 4.67
CA ARG A 350 -18.54 -29.60 5.27
C ARG A 350 -17.65 -30.83 5.05
N THR A 351 -16.32 -30.65 5.00
CA THR A 351 -15.41 -31.77 5.19
C THR A 351 -15.30 -32.04 6.69
N SER A 352 -15.15 -33.30 7.10
CA SER A 352 -15.28 -33.81 8.48
C SER A 352 -14.32 -33.23 9.53
N ARG A 353 -13.62 -32.14 9.20
CA ARG A 353 -12.81 -31.30 10.08
C ARG A 353 -13.33 -29.87 9.97
N SER A 354 -14.44 -29.60 10.66
CA SER A 354 -15.01 -28.25 10.73
C SER A 354 -13.96 -27.30 11.31
N ARG A 355 -13.43 -26.40 10.47
CA ARG A 355 -12.60 -25.28 10.92
C ARG A 355 -13.55 -24.19 11.37
N SER A 356 -13.70 -24.01 12.68
CA SER A 356 -14.42 -22.86 13.22
C SER A 356 -13.63 -21.60 12.87
N TRP A 357 -14.27 -20.67 12.19
CA TRP A 357 -13.72 -19.34 11.95
C TRP A 357 -13.92 -18.50 13.22
N GLN A 358 -12.84 -17.99 13.79
CA GLN A 358 -12.95 -17.01 14.87
C GLN A 358 -13.19 -15.65 14.25
N VAL A 359 -14.35 -15.06 14.51
CA VAL A 359 -14.69 -13.70 14.08
C VAL A 359 -14.28 -12.73 15.19
N GLU A 360 -13.22 -11.98 14.97
CA GLU A 360 -12.84 -10.86 15.83
C GLU A 360 -13.47 -9.58 15.30
N HIS A 361 -14.26 -8.91 16.14
CA HIS A 361 -14.86 -7.63 15.85
C HIS A 361 -14.01 -6.51 16.42
N GLN A 362 -13.30 -5.76 15.56
CA GLN A 362 -12.61 -4.54 15.98
C GLN A 362 -13.39 -3.31 15.51
N ALA A 363 -14.01 -2.61 16.47
CA ALA A 363 -14.62 -1.32 16.20
C ALA A 363 -13.53 -0.25 16.13
N VAL A 364 -13.23 0.26 14.93
CA VAL A 364 -12.34 1.39 14.72
C VAL A 364 -13.19 2.63 14.49
N THR A 365 -13.28 3.50 15.50
CA THR A 365 -13.93 4.80 15.38
C THR A 365 -13.02 5.75 14.60
N THR A 366 -13.42 6.09 13.37
CA THR A 366 -12.78 7.15 12.60
C THR A 366 -13.68 8.40 12.60
N ALA A 367 -13.10 9.56 12.34
CA ALA A 367 -13.83 10.84 12.32
C ALA A 367 -14.94 10.93 11.24
N GLY A 368 -15.18 9.86 10.46
CA GLY A 368 -16.23 9.76 9.44
C GLY A 368 -17.16 8.55 9.59
N GLY A 369 -17.10 7.77 10.67
CA GLY A 369 -17.96 6.59 10.88
C GLY A 369 -17.30 5.49 11.71
N ALA A 370 -18.12 4.55 12.20
CA ALA A 370 -17.64 3.35 12.87
C ALA A 370 -17.29 2.30 11.81
N ILE A 371 -16.04 1.85 11.79
CA ILE A 371 -15.62 0.71 10.99
C ILE A 371 -15.69 -0.51 11.90
N VAL A 372 -16.46 -1.52 11.52
CA VAL A 372 -16.37 -2.85 12.13
C VAL A 372 -15.47 -3.68 11.24
N GLU A 373 -14.29 -4.02 11.74
CA GLU A 373 -13.42 -5.01 11.13
C GLU A 373 -13.83 -6.38 11.65
N ILE A 374 -14.25 -7.25 10.74
CA ILE A 374 -14.49 -8.67 11.00
C ILE A 374 -13.27 -9.41 10.48
N GLU A 375 -12.41 -9.86 11.39
CA GLU A 375 -11.30 -10.74 11.05
C GLU A 375 -11.72 -12.18 11.31
N ALA A 376 -11.80 -12.98 10.25
CA ALA A 376 -12.06 -14.41 10.34
C ALA A 376 -10.76 -15.17 10.03
N SER A 377 -10.27 -15.93 11.01
CA SER A 377 -9.14 -16.86 10.83
C SER A 377 -9.54 -18.30 11.22
N PRO A 378 -8.98 -19.33 10.57
CA PRO A 378 -9.23 -20.71 10.94
C PRO A 378 -8.63 -20.96 12.33
N GLY A 379 -9.45 -21.39 13.28
CA GLY A 379 -8.97 -21.76 14.60
C GLY A 379 -7.91 -22.86 14.51
N GLU A 380 -6.76 -22.67 15.17
CA GLU A 380 -5.82 -23.76 15.42
C GLU A 380 -6.50 -24.77 16.33
N SER A 381 -6.88 -25.92 15.79
CA SER A 381 -7.33 -27.03 16.63
C SER A 381 -6.12 -27.49 17.44
N ASP A 382 -6.11 -27.21 18.75
CA ASP A 382 -5.13 -27.77 19.68
C ASP A 382 -5.05 -29.27 19.47
N ARG A 383 -3.92 -29.73 18.94
CA ARG A 383 -3.63 -31.15 18.79
C ARG A 383 -3.25 -31.69 20.16
N GLY A 384 -4.23 -32.26 20.86
CA GLY A 384 -4.02 -33.24 21.93
C GLY A 384 -3.58 -34.59 21.37
#